data_AF-A0A6J5C0G7-F1
#
_entry.id   AF-A0A6J5C0G7-F1
#
_cell.length_a   1.000
_cell.length_b   1.000
_cell.length_c   1.000
_cell.angle_alpha   90.00
_cell.angle_beta   90.00
_cell.angle_gamma   90.00
#
_symmetry.space_group_name_H-M   'P 1'
#
loop_
_entity.id
_entity.type
_entity.pdbx_description
1 polymer ?
#
loop_
_entity_poly.entity_id
_entity_poly.type
_entity_poly.pdbx_seq_one_letter_code
_entity_poly.pdbx_strand_id
1 'polypeptide(L)'
;MTRMARIFIAMMLSMLAACATGQRMHHVDASAWSANYTEDYIQDFWIQTADGKNTGLSGVQVKEFSAGGTGGSECCSLIPGVGQTIKVVWRVGGHQEDESTWKTYSRDVEVKGAMPTQPQSHSYLIVRFFPDHEVEVELFPSADLRPENPRVDKLFSGQRVMRHIGE
;
A
#
# COMPACT_ATOMS: atom_id res chain seq x y z
N MET A 1 -11.70 57.19 10.44
CA MET A 1 -12.41 55.87 10.44
C MET A 1 -11.85 54.87 9.42
N THR A 2 -11.20 55.30 8.34
CA THR A 2 -10.66 54.44 7.27
C THR A 2 -9.42 53.60 7.63
N ARG A 3 -8.62 54.00 8.64
CA ARG A 3 -7.43 53.23 9.08
C ARG A 3 -7.75 51.99 9.93
N MET A 4 -8.75 52.07 10.82
CA MET A 4 -9.18 50.96 11.67
C MET A 4 -9.81 49.81 10.85
N ALA A 5 -10.58 50.15 9.81
CA ALA A 5 -11.20 49.16 8.92
C ALA A 5 -10.18 48.31 8.14
N ARG A 6 -9.03 48.90 7.76
CA ARG A 6 -7.96 48.17 7.03
C ARG A 6 -7.23 47.14 7.89
N ILE A 7 -7.09 47.40 9.19
CA ILE A 7 -6.44 46.50 10.14
C ILE A 7 -7.30 45.26 10.41
N PHE A 8 -8.62 45.44 10.53
CA PHE A 8 -9.56 44.33 10.70
C PHE A 8 -9.62 43.39 9.49
N ILE A 9 -9.56 43.95 8.27
CA ILE A 9 -9.55 43.16 7.04
C ILE A 9 -8.25 42.33 6.94
N ALA A 10 -7.10 42.89 7.30
CA ALA A 10 -5.83 42.18 7.29
C ALA A 10 -5.80 40.99 8.28
N MET A 11 -6.38 41.14 9.48
CA MET A 11 -6.48 40.05 10.46
C MET A 11 -7.42 38.91 10.03
N MET A 12 -8.52 39.22 9.34
CA MET A 12 -9.43 38.21 8.80
C MET A 12 -8.79 37.42 7.64
N LEU A 13 -7.97 38.05 6.80
CA LEU A 13 -7.24 37.36 5.74
C LEU A 13 -6.13 36.43 6.26
N SER A 14 -5.48 36.76 7.38
CA SER A 14 -4.49 35.85 7.99
C SER A 14 -5.10 34.57 8.58
N MET A 15 -6.37 34.58 8.96
CA MET A 15 -7.04 33.38 9.48
C MET A 15 -7.51 32.42 8.37
N LEU A 16 -7.71 32.92 7.14
CA LEU A 16 -8.13 32.10 6.00
C LEU A 16 -6.95 31.41 5.29
N ALA A 17 -5.72 31.87 5.48
CA ALA A 17 -4.53 31.29 4.87
C ALA A 17 -4.01 30.02 5.60
N ALA A 18 -4.52 29.70 6.79
CA ALA A 18 -4.03 28.60 7.62
C ALA A 18 -4.70 27.24 7.35
N CYS A 19 -5.72 27.17 6.49
CA CYS A 19 -6.45 25.91 6.19
C CYS A 19 -6.23 25.38 4.76
N ALA A 20 -5.12 25.72 4.10
CA ALA A 20 -4.79 25.20 2.77
C ALA A 20 -3.52 24.33 2.75
N THR A 21 -2.89 24.08 3.90
CA THR A 21 -1.74 23.16 4.00
C THR A 21 -2.22 21.71 3.98
N GLY A 22 -2.38 21.17 2.77
CA GLY A 22 -2.48 19.75 2.50
C GLY A 22 -3.90 19.19 2.59
N GLN A 23 -4.65 19.28 1.50
CA GLN A 23 -5.61 18.21 1.22
C GLN A 23 -4.81 16.92 1.14
N ARG A 24 -4.74 16.16 2.24
CA ARG A 24 -4.25 14.80 2.22
C ARG A 24 -5.11 14.09 1.18
N MET A 25 -4.51 13.69 0.06
CA MET A 25 -5.20 12.83 -0.88
C MET A 25 -5.53 11.56 -0.11
N HIS A 26 -6.81 11.39 0.24
CA HIS A 26 -7.23 10.26 1.07
C HIS A 26 -7.17 8.95 0.29
N HIS A 27 -7.21 9.03 -1.03
CA HIS A 27 -7.16 7.89 -1.92
C HIS A 27 -6.10 8.10 -3.00
N VAL A 28 -5.56 7.00 -3.50
CA VAL A 28 -4.55 6.94 -4.55
C VAL A 28 -4.91 5.82 -5.52
N ASP A 29 -4.70 6.05 -6.81
CA ASP A 29 -4.82 5.01 -7.83
C ASP A 29 -3.52 4.21 -7.87
N ALA A 30 -3.60 2.91 -7.56
CA ALA A 30 -2.43 2.06 -7.41
C ALA A 30 -2.58 0.69 -8.11
N SER A 31 -1.46 0.16 -8.58
CA SER A 31 -1.29 -1.27 -8.88
C SER A 31 -0.81 -2.02 -7.64
N ALA A 32 -1.16 -3.30 -7.51
CA ALA A 32 -0.69 -4.13 -6.41
C ALA A 32 0.52 -4.95 -6.83
N TRP A 33 1.58 -4.87 -6.04
CA TRP A 33 2.78 -5.72 -6.11
C TRP A 33 2.89 -6.51 -4.81
N SER A 34 3.53 -7.67 -4.86
CA SER A 34 3.65 -8.53 -3.67
C SER A 34 5.05 -9.13 -3.52
N ALA A 35 5.52 -9.11 -2.27
CA ALA A 35 6.74 -9.78 -1.82
C ALA A 35 6.36 -10.76 -0.70
N ASN A 36 6.85 -11.98 -0.77
CA ASN A 36 6.57 -13.04 0.17
C ASN A 36 7.87 -13.53 0.80
N TYR A 37 7.98 -13.29 2.11
CA TYR A 37 9.08 -13.70 2.96
C TYR A 37 8.74 -14.94 3.80
N THR A 38 7.75 -15.71 3.35
CA THR A 38 7.34 -16.98 3.95
C THR A 38 7.48 -18.12 2.94
N GLU A 39 7.34 -19.35 3.41
CA GLU A 39 7.24 -20.54 2.54
C GLU A 39 5.78 -20.92 2.24
N ASP A 40 4.82 -20.06 2.58
CA ASP A 40 3.43 -20.26 2.22
C ASP A 40 3.20 -19.80 0.78
N TYR A 41 2.60 -20.65 -0.04
CA TYR A 41 2.09 -20.24 -1.35
C TYR A 41 0.77 -19.49 -1.15
N ILE A 42 0.73 -18.22 -1.54
CA ILE A 42 -0.46 -17.37 -1.43
C ILE A 42 -1.14 -17.35 -2.80
N GLN A 43 -2.29 -18.02 -2.89
CA GLN A 43 -3.06 -18.07 -4.13
C GLN A 43 -3.47 -16.67 -4.58
N ASP A 44 -4.00 -15.89 -3.66
CA ASP A 44 -4.44 -14.52 -3.90
C ASP A 44 -4.53 -13.71 -2.62
N PHE A 45 -4.54 -12.40 -2.80
CA PHE A 45 -4.89 -11.43 -1.79
C PHE A 45 -5.74 -10.30 -2.39
N TRP A 46 -6.52 -9.63 -1.56
CA TRP A 46 -7.24 -8.43 -1.94
C TRP A 46 -7.26 -7.41 -0.80
N ILE A 47 -7.46 -6.15 -1.18
CA ILE A 47 -7.46 -5.02 -0.27
C ILE A 47 -8.89 -4.57 0.00
N GLN A 48 -9.23 -4.49 1.28
CA GLN A 48 -10.45 -3.86 1.76
C GLN A 48 -10.12 -2.56 2.48
N THR A 49 -11.05 -1.62 2.46
CA THR A 49 -11.06 -0.47 3.37
C THR A 49 -11.26 -0.94 4.82
N ALA A 50 -11.00 -0.06 5.79
CA ALA A 50 -11.16 -0.39 7.22
C ALA A 50 -12.59 -0.83 7.61
N ASP A 51 -13.62 -0.40 6.87
CA ASP A 51 -15.01 -0.80 7.04
C ASP A 51 -15.38 -2.08 6.25
N GLY A 52 -14.40 -2.76 5.64
CA GLY A 52 -14.57 -4.06 4.99
C GLY A 52 -15.02 -4.00 3.52
N LYS A 53 -15.13 -2.81 2.92
CA LYS A 53 -15.48 -2.69 1.50
C LYS A 53 -14.28 -3.08 0.64
N ASN A 54 -14.50 -3.96 -0.34
CA ASN A 54 -13.48 -4.33 -1.31
C ASN A 54 -13.12 -3.11 -2.17
N THR A 55 -11.82 -2.81 -2.26
CA THR A 55 -11.30 -1.72 -3.09
C THR A 55 -11.22 -2.11 -4.56
N GLY A 56 -11.21 -3.41 -4.88
CA GLY A 56 -10.93 -3.92 -6.23
C GLY A 56 -9.44 -4.05 -6.54
N LEU A 57 -8.55 -3.74 -5.58
CA LEU A 57 -7.12 -4.01 -5.71
C LEU A 57 -6.78 -5.40 -5.13
N SER A 58 -6.09 -6.22 -5.92
CA SER A 58 -5.74 -7.59 -5.58
C SER A 58 -4.40 -8.02 -6.20
N GLY A 59 -3.94 -9.21 -5.85
CA GLY A 59 -2.82 -9.87 -6.50
C GLY A 59 -2.93 -11.38 -6.35
N VAL A 60 -2.22 -12.11 -7.21
CA VAL A 60 -2.38 -13.56 -7.36
C VAL A 60 -1.03 -14.27 -7.45
N GLN A 61 -1.03 -15.56 -7.13
CA GLN A 61 0.08 -16.49 -7.32
C GLN A 61 1.39 -15.98 -6.68
N VAL A 62 1.31 -15.52 -5.42
CA VAL A 62 2.51 -15.07 -4.70
C VAL A 62 3.29 -16.29 -4.26
N LYS A 63 4.39 -16.53 -4.95
CA LYS A 63 5.26 -17.69 -4.75
C LYS A 63 5.85 -17.70 -3.35
N GLU A 64 6.20 -18.89 -2.89
CA GLU A 64 7.03 -19.12 -1.73
C GLU A 64 8.37 -18.38 -1.87
N PHE A 65 8.95 -17.96 -0.76
CA PHE A 65 10.25 -17.29 -0.74
C PHE A 65 11.33 -18.15 -1.42
N SER A 66 11.35 -19.46 -1.16
CA SER A 66 12.27 -20.40 -1.83
C SER A 66 12.13 -20.42 -3.36
N ALA A 67 10.93 -20.16 -3.88
CA ALA A 67 10.58 -20.08 -5.30
C ALA A 67 10.64 -18.66 -5.90
N GLY A 68 11.18 -17.69 -5.15
CA GLY A 68 11.44 -16.32 -5.60
C GLY A 68 10.62 -15.25 -4.87
N GLY A 69 9.56 -15.63 -4.15
CA GLY A 69 8.86 -14.73 -3.22
C GLY A 69 8.12 -13.56 -3.87
N THR A 70 7.71 -13.65 -5.13
CA THR A 70 6.95 -12.58 -5.81
C THR A 70 5.69 -13.13 -6.45
N GLY A 71 4.64 -12.32 -6.52
CA GLY A 71 3.39 -12.66 -7.20
C GLY A 71 3.17 -11.90 -8.51
N GLY A 72 2.08 -12.26 -9.18
CA GLY A 72 1.54 -11.47 -10.28
C GLY A 72 1.03 -10.11 -9.78
N SER A 73 1.09 -9.12 -10.66
CA SER A 73 0.56 -7.78 -10.40
C SER A 73 -0.83 -7.63 -11.00
N GLU A 74 -1.80 -7.13 -10.24
CA GLU A 74 -3.05 -6.63 -10.81
C GLU A 74 -3.09 -5.10 -10.72
N CYS A 75 -3.43 -4.52 -11.86
CA CYS A 75 -3.77 -3.11 -12.01
C CYS A 75 -5.29 -3.03 -12.10
N CYS A 76 -5.94 -1.97 -11.63
CA CYS A 76 -5.52 -0.87 -10.78
C CYS A 76 -6.77 -0.46 -10.01
N SER A 77 -6.63 0.12 -8.82
CA SER A 77 -7.80 0.68 -8.14
C SER A 77 -7.46 1.83 -7.20
N LEU A 78 -8.51 2.62 -6.91
CA LEU A 78 -8.48 3.63 -5.86
C LEU A 78 -8.51 2.98 -4.48
N ILE A 79 -7.43 3.15 -3.74
CA ILE A 79 -7.26 2.64 -2.37
C ILE A 79 -7.02 3.79 -1.39
N PRO A 80 -7.28 3.61 -0.09
CA PRO A 80 -6.82 4.54 0.94
C PRO A 80 -5.30 4.77 0.88
N GLY A 81 -4.88 6.03 1.00
CA GLY A 81 -3.48 6.45 0.90
C GLY A 81 -2.69 6.31 2.21
N VAL A 82 -1.48 6.88 2.22
CA VAL A 82 -0.55 6.82 3.36
C VAL A 82 -1.18 7.36 4.66
N GLY A 83 -0.95 6.65 5.77
CA GLY A 83 -1.49 6.95 7.10
C GLY A 83 -2.97 6.57 7.27
N GLN A 84 -3.56 5.86 6.32
CA GLN A 84 -4.87 5.24 6.47
C GLN A 84 -4.71 3.74 6.75
N THR A 85 -5.65 3.15 7.49
CA THR A 85 -5.71 1.71 7.72
C THR A 85 -6.48 1.03 6.59
N ILE A 86 -5.93 -0.06 6.08
CA ILE A 86 -6.59 -0.99 5.15
C ILE A 86 -6.58 -2.39 5.77
N LYS A 87 -7.46 -3.27 5.29
CA LYS A 87 -7.43 -4.69 5.61
C LYS A 87 -6.89 -5.46 4.42
N VAL A 88 -5.79 -6.18 4.61
CA VAL A 88 -5.27 -7.16 3.64
C VAL A 88 -5.90 -8.50 3.98
N VAL A 89 -6.53 -9.14 3.01
CA VAL A 89 -7.07 -10.49 3.13
C VAL A 89 -6.37 -11.37 2.11
N TRP A 90 -5.93 -12.56 2.51
CA TRP A 90 -5.21 -13.46 1.61
C TRP A 90 -5.53 -14.92 1.88
N ARG A 91 -5.35 -15.75 0.85
CA ARG A 91 -5.57 -17.19 0.91
C ARG A 91 -4.27 -17.93 0.70
N VAL A 92 -3.95 -18.81 1.65
CA VAL A 92 -2.82 -19.75 1.57
C VAL A 92 -3.33 -21.11 1.15
N GLY A 93 -2.65 -21.70 0.18
CA GLY A 93 -2.99 -22.96 -0.46
C GLY A 93 -2.86 -22.82 -1.96
N GLY A 94 -2.43 -23.87 -2.65
CA GLY A 94 -2.29 -23.85 -4.10
C GLY A 94 -1.01 -24.49 -4.62
N HIS A 95 -1.21 -25.56 -5.40
CA HIS A 95 -0.38 -26.09 -6.48
C HIS A 95 -1.03 -27.42 -6.91
N GLN A 96 -1.53 -28.18 -5.94
CA GLN A 96 -2.26 -29.45 -6.09
C GLN A 96 -3.32 -29.68 -5.00
N GLU A 97 -3.54 -28.69 -4.12
CA GLU A 97 -4.50 -28.78 -3.01
C GLU A 97 -5.91 -28.39 -3.45
N ASP A 98 -6.91 -29.00 -2.81
CA ASP A 98 -8.33 -28.67 -3.00
C ASP A 98 -8.64 -27.29 -2.40
N GLU A 99 -9.44 -26.47 -3.08
CA GLU A 99 -9.79 -25.12 -2.58
C GLU A 99 -10.46 -25.14 -1.20
N SER A 100 -11.15 -26.23 -0.85
CA SER A 100 -11.79 -26.39 0.46
C SER A 100 -10.79 -26.51 1.62
N THR A 101 -9.52 -26.81 1.34
CA THR A 101 -8.47 -26.87 2.36
C THR A 101 -7.72 -25.56 2.53
N TRP A 102 -7.97 -24.58 1.67
CA TRP A 102 -7.28 -23.29 1.71
C TRP A 102 -7.63 -22.52 2.97
N LYS A 103 -6.63 -21.82 3.51
CA LYS A 103 -6.77 -21.01 4.72
C LYS A 103 -6.86 -19.56 4.33
N THR A 104 -7.87 -18.86 4.85
CA THR A 104 -8.03 -17.42 4.66
C THR A 104 -7.54 -16.70 5.91
N TYR A 105 -6.69 -15.71 5.71
CA TYR A 105 -6.17 -14.83 6.75
C TYR A 105 -6.53 -13.39 6.44
N SER A 106 -6.53 -12.54 7.46
CA SER A 106 -6.68 -11.11 7.27
C SER A 106 -5.95 -10.31 8.32
N ARG A 107 -5.51 -9.11 7.96
CA ARG A 107 -4.82 -8.20 8.88
C ARG A 107 -5.11 -6.75 8.55
N ASP A 108 -5.39 -5.98 9.59
CA ASP A 108 -5.51 -4.53 9.50
C ASP A 108 -4.12 -3.91 9.62
N VAL A 109 -3.75 -3.08 8.64
CA VAL A 109 -2.40 -2.52 8.49
C VAL A 109 -2.49 -1.07 8.05
N GLU A 110 -1.60 -0.22 8.58
CA GLU A 110 -1.48 1.17 8.14
C GLU A 110 -0.64 1.23 6.85
N VAL A 111 -1.14 1.97 5.85
CA VAL A 111 -0.40 2.25 4.61
C VAL A 111 0.77 3.17 4.93
N LYS A 112 2.00 2.65 4.83
CA LYS A 112 3.24 3.45 4.95
C LYS A 112 3.70 3.93 3.58
N GLY A 113 4.78 4.71 3.53
CA GLY A 113 5.44 5.12 2.28
C GLY A 113 5.19 6.58 1.94
N ALA A 114 5.03 6.89 0.66
CA ALA A 114 4.87 8.25 0.15
C ALA A 114 3.67 8.38 -0.79
N MET A 115 2.95 9.49 -0.66
CA MET A 115 1.90 9.86 -1.61
C MET A 115 2.53 10.43 -2.89
N PRO A 116 1.93 10.20 -4.07
CA PRO A 116 2.38 10.84 -5.30
C PRO A 116 2.27 12.36 -5.17
N THR A 117 3.25 13.09 -5.72
CA THR A 117 3.26 14.56 -5.71
C THR A 117 2.22 15.16 -6.65
N GLN A 118 1.79 14.40 -7.65
CA GLN A 118 0.73 14.77 -8.58
C GLN A 118 -0.44 13.78 -8.45
N PRO A 119 -1.69 14.25 -8.33
CA PRO A 119 -2.86 13.38 -8.13
C PRO A 119 -3.08 12.30 -9.17
N GLN A 120 -2.61 12.51 -10.40
CA GLN A 120 -2.79 11.60 -11.54
C GLN A 120 -1.58 10.69 -11.77
N SER A 121 -0.52 10.81 -10.97
CA SER A 121 0.63 9.93 -11.09
C SER A 121 0.28 8.55 -10.55
N HIS A 122 0.58 7.54 -11.36
CA HIS A 122 0.42 6.15 -10.96
C HIS A 122 1.29 5.84 -9.73
N SER A 123 0.82 4.92 -8.91
CA SER A 123 1.50 4.45 -7.71
C SER A 123 1.42 2.93 -7.61
N TYR A 124 2.25 2.34 -6.76
CA TYR A 124 2.29 0.92 -6.50
C TYR A 124 2.11 0.69 -5.00
N LEU A 125 1.16 -0.16 -4.63
CA LEU A 125 1.07 -0.68 -3.28
C LEU A 125 1.82 -2.01 -3.23
N ILE A 126 2.93 -2.04 -2.51
CA ILE A 126 3.67 -3.27 -2.24
C ILE A 126 3.10 -3.89 -0.97
N VAL A 127 2.60 -5.12 -1.09
CA VAL A 127 2.14 -5.95 0.03
C VAL A 127 3.22 -6.97 0.35
N ARG A 128 3.71 -6.95 1.59
CA ARG A 128 4.78 -7.82 2.07
C ARG A 128 4.21 -8.81 3.07
N PHE A 129 4.39 -10.09 2.82
CA PHE A 129 3.98 -11.17 3.71
C PHE A 129 5.18 -11.69 4.49
N PHE A 130 5.02 -11.87 5.79
CA PHE A 130 6.05 -12.31 6.71
C PHE A 130 5.56 -13.50 7.56
N PRO A 131 6.48 -14.23 8.23
CA PRO A 131 6.11 -15.30 9.16
C PRO A 131 5.10 -14.85 10.21
N ASP A 132 4.39 -15.81 10.81
CA ASP A 132 3.35 -15.56 11.82
C ASP A 132 2.17 -14.69 11.34
N HIS A 133 1.87 -14.76 10.04
CA HIS A 133 0.76 -14.02 9.40
C HIS A 133 0.87 -12.50 9.58
N GLU A 134 2.10 -12.01 9.63
CA GLU A 134 2.42 -10.59 9.62
C GLU A 134 2.41 -10.03 8.18
N VAL A 135 1.93 -8.79 8.04
CA VAL A 135 1.84 -8.11 6.75
C VAL A 135 2.28 -6.67 6.89
N GLU A 136 3.06 -6.18 5.93
CA GLU A 136 3.30 -4.75 5.75
C GLU A 136 2.79 -4.28 4.39
N VAL A 137 2.36 -3.03 4.35
CA VAL A 137 1.92 -2.39 3.11
C VAL A 137 2.62 -1.05 2.95
N GLU A 138 3.13 -0.82 1.75
CA GLU A 138 3.85 0.41 1.45
C GLU A 138 3.50 0.94 0.07
N LEU A 139 3.16 2.22 0.03
CA LEU A 139 2.85 2.94 -1.19
C LEU A 139 4.11 3.62 -1.75
N PHE A 140 4.37 3.34 -3.03
CA PHE A 140 5.43 3.94 -3.81
C PHE A 140 4.84 4.73 -4.98
N PRO A 141 5.15 6.04 -5.10
CA PRO A 141 5.00 6.73 -6.38
C PRO A 141 5.85 6.02 -7.44
N SER A 142 5.40 5.92 -8.69
CA SER A 142 6.15 5.22 -9.76
C SER A 142 7.60 5.70 -9.91
N ALA A 143 7.87 6.98 -9.63
CA ALA A 143 9.21 7.55 -9.70
C ALA A 143 10.19 6.96 -8.68
N ASP A 144 9.68 6.43 -7.56
CA ASP A 144 10.45 5.91 -6.44
C ASP A 144 10.57 4.37 -6.47
N LEU A 145 9.82 3.70 -7.35
CA LEU A 145 9.87 2.26 -7.55
C LEU A 145 11.08 1.87 -8.42
N ARG A 146 12.29 2.05 -7.86
CA ARG A 146 13.55 1.75 -8.53
C ARG A 146 14.38 0.74 -7.75
N PRO A 147 15.16 -0.13 -8.40
CA PRO A 147 16.01 -1.11 -7.70
C PRO A 147 17.03 -0.49 -6.74
N GLU A 148 17.43 0.77 -6.97
CA GLU A 148 18.38 1.48 -6.10
C GLU A 148 17.73 2.00 -4.80
N ASN A 149 16.41 2.08 -4.76
CA ASN A 149 15.69 2.48 -3.56
C ASN A 149 15.72 1.32 -2.54
N PRO A 150 16.34 1.48 -1.35
CA PRO A 150 16.47 0.38 -0.38
C PRO A 150 15.13 -0.11 0.18
N ARG A 151 14.06 0.69 0.04
CA ARG A 151 12.71 0.29 0.44
C ARG A 151 12.04 -0.62 -0.58
N VAL A 152 12.54 -0.68 -1.82
CA VAL A 152 12.05 -1.62 -2.83
C VAL A 152 12.69 -2.98 -2.61
N ASP A 153 11.85 -4.02 -2.57
CA ASP A 153 12.28 -5.36 -2.22
C ASP A 153 13.22 -5.94 -3.28
N LYS A 154 14.37 -6.45 -2.83
CA LYS A 154 15.37 -7.10 -3.69
C LYS A 154 14.80 -8.32 -4.44
N LEU A 155 13.73 -8.91 -3.94
CA LEU A 155 12.98 -9.99 -4.61
C LEU A 155 12.55 -9.59 -6.03
N PHE A 156 12.15 -8.33 -6.24
CA PHE A 156 11.77 -7.83 -7.57
C PHE A 156 12.94 -7.76 -8.57
N SER A 157 14.17 -7.85 -8.09
CA SER A 157 15.39 -7.96 -8.91
C SER A 157 15.90 -9.41 -9.05
N GLY A 158 15.14 -10.39 -8.55
CA GLY A 158 15.53 -11.81 -8.53
C GLY A 158 16.51 -12.17 -7.42
N GLN A 159 16.87 -11.22 -6.56
CA GLN A 159 17.76 -11.46 -5.43
C GLN A 159 16.97 -11.93 -4.21
N ARG A 160 17.18 -13.18 -3.80
CA ARG A 160 16.53 -13.80 -2.64
C ARG A 160 17.21 -13.36 -1.34
N VAL A 161 16.85 -12.19 -0.85
CA VAL A 161 17.34 -11.62 0.42
C VAL A 161 16.15 -11.44 1.36
N MET A 162 16.23 -12.04 2.55
CA MET A 162 15.22 -11.86 3.59
C MET A 162 15.16 -10.39 4.02
N ARG A 163 13.94 -9.89 4.23
CA ARG A 163 13.64 -8.60 4.84
C ARG A 163 13.02 -8.84 6.21
N HIS A 164 13.19 -7.90 7.12
CA HIS A 164 12.47 -7.84 8.38
C HIS A 164 11.41 -6.75 8.37
N ILE A 165 10.34 -6.96 9.13
CA ILE A 165 9.26 -5.98 9.30
C ILE A 165 9.87 -4.65 9.78
N GLY A 166 9.53 -3.57 9.09
CA GLY A 166 9.94 -2.20 9.46
C GLY A 166 11.34 -1.76 9.02
N GLU A 167 12.11 -2.58 8.30
CA GLU A 167 13.24 -2.09 7.48
C GLU A 167 12.75 -1.14 6.39
#